data_AF-Q54319-F1
#
_entry.id   AF-Q54319-F1
#
_cell.length_a   1.000
_cell.length_b   1.000
_cell.length_c   1.000
_cell.angle_alpha   90.00
_cell.angle_beta   90.00
_cell.angle_gamma   90.00
#
_symmetry.space_group_name_H-M   'P 1'
#
loop_
_entity.id
_entity.type
_entity.pdbx_description
1 polymer ?
#
loop_
_entity_poly.entity_id
_entity_poly.type
_entity_poly.pdbx_seq_one_letter_code
_entity_poly.pdbx_strand_id
1 'polypeptide(L)' 'MGSHMSDLKEKLTLTQLILIRLSKSCQTLEELERYTGANRNVLLVTLTRLHKKGIIYRKWRRFGGRKYREYCLKSRDELL' A
#
# COMPACT_ATOMS: atom_id res chain seq x y z
N MET A 1 -25.40 0.06 -1.00
CA MET A 1 -24.45 -0.74 -1.81
C MET A 1 -23.11 -0.91 -1.07
N GLY A 2 -23.09 -1.59 0.08
CA GLY A 2 -21.91 -1.65 0.96
C GLY A 2 -21.38 -3.04 1.33
N SER A 3 -22.14 -4.12 1.05
CA SER A 3 -21.78 -5.47 1.53
C SER A 3 -20.73 -6.19 0.68
N HIS A 4 -20.68 -5.96 -0.62
CA HIS A 4 -19.88 -6.81 -1.50
C HIS A 4 -18.36 -6.63 -1.36
N MET A 5 -17.92 -5.44 -0.92
CA MET A 5 -16.49 -5.07 -0.82
C MET A 5 -15.84 -5.61 0.47
N SER A 6 -16.59 -5.73 1.57
CA SER A 6 -16.10 -6.32 2.82
C SER A 6 -15.78 -7.79 2.64
N ASP A 7 -16.69 -8.55 2.02
CA ASP A 7 -16.57 -10.00 1.84
C ASP A 7 -15.40 -10.37 0.92
N LEU A 8 -15.10 -9.50 -0.05
CA LEU A 8 -13.94 -9.62 -0.92
C LEU A 8 -12.63 -9.34 -0.19
N LYS A 9 -12.60 -8.37 0.73
CA LYS A 9 -11.39 -8.07 1.51
C LYS A 9 -10.99 -9.22 2.42
N GLU A 10 -11.95 -9.91 3.01
CA GLU A 10 -11.70 -11.07 3.90
C GLU A 10 -11.03 -12.25 3.17
N LYS A 11 -11.26 -12.37 1.86
CA LYS A 11 -10.67 -13.42 1.00
C LYS A 11 -9.29 -13.05 0.47
N LEU A 12 -8.87 -11.79 0.61
CA LEU A 12 -7.62 -11.29 0.06
C LEU A 12 -6.51 -11.27 1.11
N THR A 13 -5.32 -11.68 0.71
CA THR A 13 -4.13 -11.51 1.54
C THR A 13 -3.79 -10.03 1.71
N LEU A 14 -3.10 -9.70 2.81
CA LEU A 14 -2.62 -8.34 3.05
C LEU A 14 -1.81 -7.77 1.87
N THR A 15 -1.00 -8.61 1.22
CA THR A 15 -0.23 -8.21 0.04
C THR A 15 -1.13 -7.81 -1.11
N GLN A 16 -2.16 -8.61 -1.42
CA GLN A 16 -3.11 -8.29 -2.49
C GLN A 16 -3.88 -7.01 -2.17
N LEU A 17 -4.33 -6.83 -0.93
CA LEU A 17 -5.01 -5.60 -0.52
C LEU A 17 -4.13 -4.36 -0.71
N ILE A 18 -2.86 -4.43 -0.30
CA ILE A 18 -1.89 -3.35 -0.51
C ILE A 18 -1.72 -3.07 -2.00
N LEU A 19 -1.49 -4.09 -2.83
CA LEU A 19 -1.24 -3.91 -4.26
C LEU A 19 -2.48 -3.35 -5.00
N ILE A 20 -3.69 -3.83 -4.68
CA ILE A 20 -4.95 -3.31 -5.22
C ILE A 20 -5.16 -1.85 -4.80
N ARG A 21 -4.76 -1.49 -3.58
CA ARG A 21 -4.86 -0.10 -3.13
C ARG A 21 -3.84 0.78 -3.85
N LEU A 22 -2.59 0.32 -3.96
CA LEU A 22 -1.50 1.05 -4.59
C LEU A 22 -1.62 1.15 -6.12
N SER A 23 -2.39 0.27 -6.77
CA SER A 23 -2.67 0.38 -8.20
C SER A 23 -3.55 1.59 -8.56
N LYS A 24 -4.30 2.13 -7.57
CA LYS A 24 -5.15 3.31 -7.75
C LYS A 24 -4.40 4.61 -7.50
N SER A 25 -3.55 4.64 -6.48
CA SER A 25 -2.77 5.82 -6.10
C SER A 25 -1.65 5.44 -5.15
N CYS A 26 -0.61 6.29 -5.07
CA CYS A 26 0.34 6.24 -3.98
C CYS A 26 -0.37 6.46 -2.64
N GLN A 27 0.05 5.74 -1.61
CA GLN A 27 -0.56 5.84 -0.28
C GLN A 27 0.51 5.93 0.80
N THR A 28 0.18 6.64 1.86
CA THR A 28 0.93 6.67 3.12
C THR A 28 0.71 5.39 3.91
N LEU A 29 1.58 5.14 4.90
CA LEU A 29 1.40 4.01 5.83
C LEU A 29 0.06 4.08 6.58
N GLU A 30 -0.37 5.28 6.94
CA GLU A 30 -1.61 5.53 7.68
C GLU A 30 -2.86 5.21 6.85
N GLU A 31 -2.87 5.57 5.57
CA GLU A 31 -3.97 5.21 4.68
C GLU A 31 -4.04 3.70 4.44
N LEU A 32 -2.89 3.02 4.32
CA LEU A 32 -2.83 1.56 4.19
C LEU A 32 -3.32 0.86 5.45
N GLU A 33 -2.97 1.37 6.64
CA GLU A 33 -3.49 0.89 7.91
C GLU A 33 -5.02 1.04 7.98
N ARG A 34 -5.55 2.22 7.68
CA ARG A 34 -7.00 2.44 7.65
C ARG A 34 -7.72 1.55 6.64
N TYR A 35 -7.11 1.28 5.48
CA TYR A 35 -7.72 0.47 4.44
C TYR A 35 -7.71 -1.03 4.75
N THR A 36 -6.62 -1.52 5.33
CA THR A 36 -6.38 -2.96 5.57
C THR A 36 -6.77 -3.41 6.97
N GLY A 37 -6.85 -2.50 7.95
CA GLY A 37 -7.01 -2.84 9.37
C GLY A 37 -5.78 -3.52 10.00
N ALA A 38 -4.69 -3.66 9.25
CA ALA A 38 -3.50 -4.36 9.71
C ALA A 38 -2.58 -3.47 10.54
N ASN A 39 -1.87 -4.07 11.49
CA ASN A 39 -0.88 -3.39 12.31
C ASN A 39 0.25 -2.76 11.45
N ARG A 40 0.65 -1.53 11.79
CA ARG A 40 1.73 -0.78 11.12
C ARG A 40 3.01 -1.58 10.91
N ASN A 41 3.44 -2.36 11.90
CA ASN A 41 4.68 -3.14 11.81
C ASN A 41 4.55 -4.25 10.76
N VAL A 42 3.40 -4.91 10.68
CA VAL A 42 3.11 -5.93 9.66
C VAL A 42 3.08 -5.31 8.27
N LEU A 43 2.46 -4.13 8.13
CA LEU A 43 2.47 -3.35 6.89
C LEU A 43 3.90 -2.98 6.49
N LEU A 44 4.72 -2.48 7.42
CA LEU A 44 6.11 -2.11 7.14
C LEU A 44 6.96 -3.28 6.68
N VAL A 45 6.81 -4.46 7.30
CA VAL A 45 7.49 -5.68 6.86
C VAL A 45 7.06 -6.05 5.44
N THR A 46 5.76 -6.02 5.16
CA THR A 46 5.21 -6.35 3.83
C THR A 46 5.68 -5.36 2.76
N LEU A 47 5.59 -4.06 3.02
CA LEU A 47 6.07 -3.00 2.14
C LEU A 47 7.58 -3.08 1.91
N THR A 48 8.36 -3.43 2.93
CA THR A 48 9.81 -3.61 2.79
C THR A 48 10.13 -4.79 1.90
N ARG A 49 9.41 -5.92 2.03
CA ARG A 49 9.56 -7.09 1.16
C ARG A 49 9.17 -6.77 -0.28
N LEU A 50 8.06 -6.07 -0.50
CA LEU A 50 7.63 -5.62 -1.83
C LEU A 50 8.63 -4.67 -2.48
N HIS A 51 9.20 -3.74 -1.70
CA HIS A 51 10.23 -2.82 -2.19
C HIS A 51 11.52 -3.57 -2.56
N LYS A 52 11.96 -4.53 -1.74
CA LYS A 52 13.13 -5.38 -2.06
C LYS A 52 12.91 -6.19 -3.33
N LYS A 53 11.68 -6.62 -3.61
CA LYS A 53 11.29 -7.28 -4.87
C LYS A 53 11.15 -6.31 -6.05
N GLY A 54 11.36 -5.01 -5.84
CA GLY A 54 11.22 -3.99 -6.89
C GLY A 54 9.78 -3.71 -7.31
N ILE A 55 8.77 -4.25 -6.62
CA ILE A 55 7.35 -4.10 -7.00
C ILE A 55 6.81 -2.71 -6.66
N ILE A 56 7.27 -2.15 -5.54
CA ILE A 56 6.87 -0.82 -5.07
C ILE A 56 8.11 0.05 -4.85
N TYR A 57 7.94 1.35 -4.97
CA TYR A 57 8.93 2.33 -4.54
C TYR A 57 8.38 3.18 -3.38
N ARG A 58 9.29 3.87 -2.68
CA ARG A 58 8.95 4.77 -1.57
C ARG A 58 9.54 6.15 -1.83
N LYS A 59 8.78 7.19 -1.52
CA LYS A 59 9.23 8.60 -1.63
C LYS A 59 8.77 9.42 -0.44
N TRP A 60 9.48 10.50 -0.18
CA TRP A 60 9.03 11.52 0.77
C TRP A 60 8.19 12.56 0.02
N ARG A 61 6.98 12.81 0.50
CA ARG A 61 6.14 13.92 0.04
C ARG A 61 6.00 14.93 1.16
N ARG A 62 6.06 16.22 0.81
CA ARG A 62 5.71 17.31 1.71
C ARG A 62 4.24 17.68 1.52
N PHE A 63 3.49 17.70 2.61
CA PHE A 63 2.10 18.14 2.64
C PHE A 63 1.86 18.92 3.93
N GLY A 64 1.27 20.12 3.85
CA GLY A 64 1.00 20.96 5.03
C GLY A 64 2.23 21.24 5.91
N GLY A 65 3.41 21.43 5.30
CA GLY A 65 4.67 21.67 6.03
C GLY A 65 5.31 20.44 6.68
N ARG A 66 4.65 19.27 6.65
CA ARG A 66 5.16 18.01 7.21
C ARG A 66 5.61 17.04 6.12
N LYS A 67 6.59 16.18 6.42
CA LYS A 67 7.08 15.14 5.51
C LYS A 67 6.37 13.81 5.82
N TYR A 68 5.76 13.21 4.80
CA TYR A 68 5.12 11.91 4.86
C TYR A 68 5.83 10.94 3.92
N ARG A 69 5.98 9.69 4.35
CA ARG A 69 6.51 8.64 3.49
C ARG A 69 5.35 7.99 2.74
N GLU A 70 5.38 8.10 1.42
CA GLU A 70 4.43 7.47 0.51
C GLU A 70 5.04 6.23 -0.13
N TYR A 71 4.18 5.27 -0.43
CA TYR A 71 4.48 4.04 -1.14
C TYR A 71 3.65 4.03 -2.42
N CYS A 72 4.26 3.60 -3.52
CA CYS A 72 3.66 3.62 -4.84
C CYS A 72 3.97 2.31 -5.56
N LEU A 73 3.01 1.80 -6.33
CA LEU A 73 3.25 0.68 -7.23
C LEU A 73 4.15 1.16 -8.38
N LYS A 74 5.15 0.36 -8.74
CA LYS A 74 5.92 0.61 -9.97
C LYS A 74 5.05 0.35 -11.20
N SER A 75 5.27 1.14 -12.26
CA SER A 75 4.65 0.85 -13.54
C SER A 75 5.23 -0.45 -14.13
N ARG A 76 4.48 -1.09 -15.05
CA ARG A 76 4.92 -2.36 -15.65
C ARG A 76 6.28 -2.25 -16.33
N ASP A 77 6.57 -1.08 -16.90
CA ASP A 77 7.82 -0.82 -17.62
C ASP A 77 9.03 -0.61 -16.68
N GLU A 78 8.78 -0.44 -15.37
CA GLU A 78 9.82 -0.31 -14.34
C GLU A 78 10.06 -1.61 -13.55
N LEU A 79 9.31 -2.67 -13.86
CA LEU A 79 9.50 -4.02 -13.33
C LEU A 79 10.51 -4.74 -14.26
N LEU A 80 11.79 -4.66 -13.88
CA LEU A 80 12.90 -5.36 -14.53
C LEU A 80 12.84 -6.88 -14.30
#